data_AF-K1XQK6-F1
#
_entry.id   AF-K1XQK6-F1
#
_cell.length_a   1.000
_cell.length_b   1.000
_cell.length_c   1.000
_cell.angle_alpha   90.00
_cell.angle_beta   90.00
_cell.angle_gamma   90.00
#
_symmetry.space_group_name_H-M   'P 1'
#
loop_
_entity.id
_entity.type
_entity.pdbx_description
1 polymer ?
#
loop_
_entity_poly.entity_id
_entity_poly.type
_entity_poly.pdbx_seq_one_letter_code
_entity_poly.pdbx_strand_id
1 'polypeptide(L)'
;MGIIERIGGMFNEELSRSKQMHNQKQETDPLQIRLNNGIPLYHLFLDNPDSPVVSPDNAYSAREKLRQLAETNPDAISKLNGATREEAERIIQELRSVDRAA
;
A
#
# COMPACT_ATOMS: atom_id res chain seq x y z
N MET A 1 34.90 34.86 28.85
CA MET A 1 35.62 35.39 27.68
C MET A 1 36.86 34.54 27.50
N GLY A 2 37.11 33.77 26.45
CA GLY A 2 36.48 33.59 25.14
C GLY A 2 37.61 33.13 24.21
N ILE A 3 37.63 31.83 23.83
CA ILE A 3 38.61 31.28 22.88
C ILE A 3 37.88 30.35 21.91
N ILE A 4 37.45 30.96 20.81
CA ILE A 4 37.35 30.47 19.43
C ILE A 4 37.79 29.00 19.23
N GLU A 5 36.83 28.08 19.11
CA GLU A 5 37.03 26.82 18.40
C GLU A 5 36.66 27.05 16.92
N ARG A 6 37.70 27.32 16.12
CA ARG A 6 37.65 27.31 14.65
C ARG A 6 38.28 26.00 14.20
N ILE A 7 37.45 24.98 14.03
CA ILE A 7 37.69 23.86 13.11
C ILE A 7 36.47 23.91 12.20
N GLY A 8 36.58 24.52 11.01
CA GLY A 8 37.04 23.77 9.85
C GLY A 8 35.88 22.86 9.46
N GLY A 9 34.88 23.38 8.74
CA GLY A 9 34.96 23.42 7.30
C GLY A 9 34.35 22.12 6.76
N MET A 10 33.34 22.25 5.90
CA MET A 10 32.76 21.16 5.11
C MET A 10 32.07 20.03 5.90
N PHE A 11 30.92 20.32 6.50
CA PHE A 11 29.91 19.28 6.77
C PHE A 11 28.51 19.67 6.28
N ASN A 12 28.44 20.68 5.40
CA ASN A 12 27.18 21.20 4.85
C ASN A 12 26.96 20.86 3.37
N GLU A 13 27.73 19.90 2.83
CA GLU A 13 27.57 19.41 1.44
C GLU A 13 27.05 17.96 1.36
N GLU A 14 27.22 17.14 2.41
CA GLU A 14 26.80 15.74 2.36
C GLU A 14 25.31 15.53 2.64
N LEU A 15 24.66 16.45 3.37
CA LEU A 15 23.23 16.40 3.64
C LEU A 15 22.35 16.80 2.43
N SER A 16 22.93 17.38 1.38
CA SER A 16 22.18 17.74 0.15
C SER A 16 22.23 16.68 -0.96
N ARG A 17 23.05 15.63 -0.84
CA ARG A 17 23.05 14.49 -1.79
C ARG A 17 22.08 13.38 -1.42
N SER A 18 21.65 13.29 -0.16
CA SER A 18 20.51 12.44 0.23
C SER A 18 19.15 13.01 -0.21
N LYS A 19 19.14 13.90 -1.21
CA LYS A 19 17.96 14.42 -1.90
C LYS A 19 17.78 13.80 -3.30
N GLN A 20 18.52 12.74 -3.59
CA GLN A 20 18.43 11.96 -4.82
C GLN A 20 18.25 10.49 -4.47
N MET A 21 17.20 9.87 -5.04
CA MET A 21 16.93 8.42 -5.01
C MET A 21 16.16 7.84 -3.82
N HIS A 22 15.22 8.58 -3.24
CA HIS A 22 14.02 7.92 -2.75
C HIS A 22 12.77 8.61 -3.29
N ASN A 23 12.63 8.57 -4.61
CA ASN A 23 11.32 8.36 -5.22
C ASN A 23 10.91 6.91 -4.91
N GLN A 24 10.85 6.59 -3.62
CA GLN A 24 10.22 5.42 -3.07
C GLN A 24 8.76 5.64 -3.47
N LYS A 25 8.39 5.20 -4.68
CA LYS A 25 7.08 4.58 -4.83
C LYS A 25 7.09 3.59 -3.68
N GLN A 26 6.44 3.95 -2.58
CA GLN A 26 6.15 3.00 -1.54
C GLN A 26 5.31 1.98 -2.27
N GLU A 27 5.96 0.96 -2.85
CA GLU A 27 5.34 -0.27 -3.27
C GLU A 27 4.82 -0.85 -1.95
N THR A 28 3.69 -0.30 -1.51
CA THR A 28 2.95 -0.81 -0.39
C THR A 28 2.58 -2.19 -0.85
N ASP A 29 3.24 -3.19 -0.27
CA ASP A 29 2.96 -4.57 -0.59
C ASP A 29 1.43 -4.75 -0.54
N PRO A 30 0.80 -5.21 -1.63
CA PRO A 30 -0.66 -5.15 -1.74
C PRO A 30 -1.33 -5.96 -0.64
N LEU A 31 -0.64 -6.96 -0.06
CA LEU A 31 -1.15 -7.76 1.05
C LEU A 31 -1.07 -7.02 2.40
N GLN A 32 -0.28 -5.96 2.50
CA GLN A 32 -0.17 -5.08 3.66
C GLN A 32 -1.17 -3.93 3.66
N ILE A 33 -1.91 -3.72 2.56
CA ILE A 33 -2.91 -2.66 2.46
C ILE A 33 -4.07 -2.96 3.42
N ARG A 34 -4.44 -1.94 4.19
CA ARG A 34 -5.52 -1.99 5.17
C ARG A 34 -6.54 -0.90 4.87
N LEU A 35 -7.80 -1.22 5.11
CA LEU A 35 -8.90 -0.27 5.08
C LEU A 35 -8.82 0.67 6.30
N ASN A 36 -9.62 1.73 6.31
CA ASN A 36 -9.66 2.73 7.38
C ASN A 36 -10.00 2.16 8.78
N ASN A 37 -10.68 1.02 8.82
CA ASN A 37 -11.05 0.30 10.04
C ASN A 37 -9.97 -0.71 10.48
N GLY A 38 -8.83 -0.74 9.81
CA GLY A 38 -7.70 -1.63 10.10
C GLY A 38 -7.81 -3.05 9.53
N ILE A 39 -8.93 -3.38 8.89
CA ILE A 39 -9.16 -4.67 8.23
C ILE A 39 -8.26 -4.78 6.99
N PRO A 40 -7.58 -5.92 6.77
CA PRO A 40 -6.80 -6.13 5.55
C PRO A 40 -7.67 -6.08 4.29
N LEU A 41 -7.19 -5.44 3.24
CA LEU A 41 -7.94 -5.26 1.99
C LEU A 41 -8.37 -6.61 1.37
N TYR A 42 -7.56 -7.66 1.52
CA TYR A 42 -7.89 -8.99 0.98
C TYR A 42 -9.16 -9.59 1.59
N HIS A 43 -9.62 -9.11 2.76
CA HIS A 43 -10.89 -9.57 3.33
C HIS A 43 -12.09 -9.30 2.42
N LEU A 44 -12.03 -8.27 1.56
CA LEU A 44 -13.10 -7.98 0.58
C LEU A 44 -13.28 -9.08 -0.47
N PHE A 45 -12.31 -9.98 -0.60
CA PHE A 45 -12.35 -11.09 -1.55
C PHE A 45 -12.80 -12.40 -0.91
N LEU A 46 -13.08 -12.40 0.40
CA LEU A 46 -13.66 -13.52 1.13
C LEU A 46 -15.17 -13.52 0.94
N ASP A 47 -15.78 -14.72 0.90
CA ASP A 47 -17.23 -14.86 0.88
C ASP A 47 -17.91 -14.31 2.15
N ASN A 48 -17.18 -14.29 3.28
CA ASN A 48 -17.62 -13.72 4.54
C ASN A 48 -16.55 -12.75 5.09
N PRO A 49 -16.53 -11.49 4.62
CA PRO A 49 -15.51 -10.50 5.00
C PRO A 49 -15.50 -10.16 6.50
N ASP A 50 -16.66 -10.32 7.16
CA ASP A 50 -16.88 -10.05 8.58
C ASP A 50 -16.62 -11.26 9.49
N SER A 51 -16.27 -12.43 8.92
CA SER A 51 -15.98 -13.62 9.73
C SER A 51 -14.63 -13.48 10.43
N PRO A 52 -14.57 -13.58 11.78
CA PRO A 52 -13.30 -13.63 12.50
C PRO A 52 -12.54 -14.94 12.26
N VAL A 53 -13.24 -15.97 11.78
CA VAL A 53 -12.66 -17.27 11.44
C VAL A 53 -12.59 -17.37 9.93
N VAL A 54 -11.37 -17.23 9.40
CA VAL A 54 -11.09 -17.43 7.98
C VAL A 54 -10.28 -18.72 7.86
N SER A 55 -10.78 -19.67 7.07
CA SER A 55 -10.03 -20.88 6.77
C SER A 55 -8.74 -20.52 6.02
N PRO A 56 -7.61 -21.22 6.28
CA PRO A 56 -6.33 -20.91 5.63
C PRO A 56 -6.41 -20.88 4.10
N ASP A 57 -7.22 -21.78 3.53
CA ASP A 57 -7.45 -21.87 2.09
C ASP A 57 -8.14 -20.62 1.53
N ASN A 58 -9.25 -20.20 2.14
CA ASN A 58 -9.97 -18.97 1.77
C ASN A 58 -9.08 -17.72 1.91
N ALA A 59 -8.28 -17.64 2.97
CA ALA A 59 -7.34 -16.55 3.17
C ALA A 59 -6.28 -16.51 2.06
N TYR A 60 -5.76 -17.67 1.65
CA TYR A 60 -4.83 -17.79 0.53
C TYR A 60 -5.47 -17.34 -0.78
N SER A 61 -6.65 -17.87 -1.14
CA SER A 61 -7.34 -17.48 -2.37
C SER A 61 -7.70 -15.99 -2.41
N ALA A 62 -8.10 -15.41 -1.28
CA ALA A 62 -8.39 -13.98 -1.18
C ALA A 62 -7.14 -13.11 -1.38
N ARG A 63 -6.01 -13.52 -0.80
CA ARG A 63 -4.72 -12.86 -1.01
C ARG A 63 -4.24 -12.98 -2.46
N GLU A 64 -4.42 -14.14 -3.07
CA GLU A 64 -4.07 -14.36 -4.48
C GLU A 64 -4.91 -13.47 -5.41
N LYS A 65 -6.23 -13.39 -5.20
CA LYS A 65 -7.11 -12.47 -5.96
C LYS A 65 -6.69 -11.01 -5.80
N LEU A 66 -6.33 -10.59 -4.58
CA LEU A 66 -5.82 -9.24 -4.35
C LEU A 66 -4.49 -9.00 -5.07
N ARG A 67 -3.59 -9.97 -5.03
CA ARG A 67 -2.31 -9.90 -5.73
C ARG A 67 -2.51 -9.77 -7.25
N GLN A 68 -3.34 -10.61 -7.85
CA GLN A 68 -3.68 -10.53 -9.28
C GLN A 68 -4.25 -9.15 -9.63
N LEU A 69 -5.18 -8.63 -8.82
CA LEU A 69 -5.76 -7.31 -9.05
C LEU A 69 -4.73 -6.18 -8.89
N ALA A 70 -3.78 -6.32 -7.97
CA ALA A 70 -2.67 -5.40 -7.78
C ALA A 70 -1.63 -5.48 -8.89
N GLU A 71 -1.41 -6.65 -9.49
CA GLU A 71 -0.54 -6.82 -10.66
C GLU A 71 -1.14 -6.13 -11.89
N THR A 72 -2.46 -6.24 -12.08
CA THR A 72 -3.15 -5.58 -13.21
C THR A 72 -3.40 -4.09 -12.95
N ASN A 73 -3.70 -3.70 -11.71
CA ASN A 73 -4.11 -2.33 -11.35
C ASN A 73 -3.39 -1.80 -10.08
N PRO A 74 -2.05 -1.69 -10.08
CA PRO A 74 -1.28 -1.35 -8.88
C PRO A 74 -1.63 0.03 -8.30
N ASP A 75 -1.82 1.03 -9.17
CA ASP A 75 -2.19 2.39 -8.78
C ASP A 75 -3.58 2.46 -8.11
N ALA A 76 -4.55 1.68 -8.58
CA ALA A 76 -5.88 1.66 -7.99
C ALA A 76 -5.85 1.00 -6.61
N ILE A 77 -5.11 -0.10 -6.47
CA ILE A 77 -4.97 -0.83 -5.20
C ILE A 77 -4.24 0.02 -4.16
N SER A 78 -3.17 0.72 -4.52
CA SER A 78 -2.45 1.61 -3.60
C SER A 78 -3.34 2.71 -3.00
N LYS A 79 -4.28 3.26 -3.80
CA LYS A 79 -5.25 4.27 -3.34
C LYS A 79 -6.26 3.74 -2.32
N LEU A 80 -6.41 2.42 -2.21
CA LEU A 80 -7.31 1.79 -1.23
C LEU A 80 -6.72 1.75 0.18
N ASN A 81 -5.45 2.12 0.36
CA ASN A 81 -4.82 2.17 1.68
C ASN A 81 -5.45 3.29 2.52
N GLY A 82 -6.13 2.90 3.61
CA GLY A 82 -6.92 3.81 4.43
C GLY A 82 -8.27 4.20 3.81
N ALA A 83 -8.71 3.55 2.73
CA ALA A 83 -10.04 3.76 2.16
C ALA A 83 -11.14 3.13 3.02
N THR A 84 -12.37 3.64 2.89
CA THR A 84 -13.54 2.99 3.49
C THR A 84 -13.82 1.65 2.80
N ARG A 85 -14.52 0.75 3.50
CA ARG A 85 -14.99 -0.52 2.92
C ARG A 85 -15.79 -0.29 1.65
N GLU A 86 -16.74 0.64 1.68
CA GLU A 86 -17.61 0.96 0.54
C GLU A 86 -16.82 1.49 -0.66
N GLU A 87 -15.84 2.36 -0.44
CA GLU A 87 -14.98 2.86 -1.53
C GLU A 87 -14.13 1.75 -2.14
N ALA A 88 -13.54 0.89 -1.31
CA ALA A 88 -12.75 -0.23 -1.78
C ALA A 88 -13.60 -1.25 -2.55
N GLU A 89 -14.81 -1.56 -2.07
CA GLU A 89 -15.77 -2.41 -2.79
C GLU A 89 -16.14 -1.79 -4.14
N ARG A 90 -16.47 -0.50 -4.18
CA ARG A 90 -16.81 0.20 -5.42
C ARG A 90 -15.67 0.16 -6.43
N ILE A 91 -14.44 0.50 -6.01
CA ILE A 91 -13.27 0.49 -6.88
C ILE A 91 -12.99 -0.92 -7.39
N ILE A 92 -13.03 -1.94 -6.53
CA ILE A 92 -12.83 -3.33 -6.95
C ILE A 92 -13.90 -3.78 -7.97
N GLN A 93 -15.16 -3.39 -7.77
CA GLN A 93 -16.25 -3.67 -8.72
C GLN A 93 -16.02 -2.98 -10.07
N GLU A 94 -15.55 -1.73 -10.07
CA GLU A 94 -15.21 -1.02 -11.30
C GLU A 94 -14.03 -1.69 -12.03
N LEU A 95 -12.96 -2.04 -11.31
CA LEU A 95 -11.81 -2.74 -11.90
C LEU A 95 -12.20 -4.08 -12.52
N ARG A 96 -13.06 -4.86 -11.87
CA ARG A 96 -13.59 -6.13 -12.41
C ARG A 96 -14.50 -5.94 -13.62
N SER A 97 -15.24 -4.84 -13.67
CA SER A 97 -16.14 -4.54 -14.79
C SER A 97 -15.37 -4.14 -16.05
N VAL A 98 -14.27 -3.40 -15.89
CA VAL A 98 -13.38 -3.01 -16.98
C VAL A 98 -12.68 -4.22 -17.60
N ASP A 99 -12.21 -5.16 -16.77
CA ASP A 99 -11.56 -6.40 -17.21
C ASP A 99 -12.49 -7.31 -18.05
N ARG A 100 -13.80 -7.27 -17.78
CA ARG A 100 -14.80 -8.10 -18.49
C ARG A 100 -15.25 -7.55 -19.86
N ALA A 101 -14.89 -6.30 -20.16
CA ALA A 101 -15.30 -5.60 -21.38
C ALA A 101 -14.23 -5.61 -22.48
N ALA A 102 -13.04 -6.14 -22.20
CA ALA A 102 -11.91 -6.30 -23.13
C ALA A 102 -11.87 -7.70 -23.73
#